data_AF-A0A7V8V7T6-F1
#
_entry.id   AF-A0A7V8V7T6-F1
#
_cell.length_a   1.000
_cell.length_b   1.000
_cell.length_c   1.000
_cell.angle_alpha   90.00
_cell.angle_beta   90.00
_cell.angle_gamma   90.00
#
_symmetry.space_group_name_H-M   'P 1'
#
loop_
_entity.id
_entity.type
_entity.pdbx_description
1 polymer ?
#
loop_
_entity_poly.entity_id
_entity_poly.type
_entity_poly.pdbx_seq_one_letter_code
_entity_poly.pdbx_strand_id
1 'polypeptide(L)'
;MGSSHENFTKYPRTPHLFGSQGTDDDKHMGEAESLAFIQDQSLIVEEKIDGTNVGIHFSDDGQLILQCRGHLITEGMHPQYDLFKQWTPLNGMN
;
A
#
# COMPACT_ATOMS: atom_id res chain seq x y z
N MET A 1 10.10 -14.57 -1.03
CA MET A 1 9.45 -14.68 -2.37
C MET A 1 8.44 -13.55 -2.48
N GLY A 2 8.40 -12.68 -3.47
CA GLY A 2 9.21 -12.56 -4.69
C GLY A 2 9.83 -11.17 -4.81
N SER A 3 10.92 -11.12 -5.56
CA SER A 3 11.65 -9.92 -5.95
C SER A 3 10.81 -9.14 -6.95
N SER A 4 10.21 -8.03 -6.52
CA SER A 4 9.35 -7.17 -7.34
C SER A 4 10.18 -6.13 -8.09
N HIS A 5 11.02 -6.59 -9.01
CA HIS A 5 11.89 -5.67 -9.73
C HIS A 5 11.25 -5.11 -11.01
N GLU A 6 10.16 -5.67 -11.54
CA GLU A 6 9.51 -5.07 -12.73
C GLU A 6 7.97 -5.08 -12.68
N ASN A 7 7.40 -5.67 -11.63
CA ASN A 7 5.98 -6.02 -11.61
C ASN A 7 5.25 -5.39 -10.42
N PHE A 8 4.00 -5.03 -10.69
CA PHE A 8 3.04 -4.56 -9.69
C PHE A 8 3.04 -5.47 -8.45
N THR A 9 3.26 -4.86 -7.28
CA THR A 9 3.23 -5.58 -6.01
C THR A 9 2.05 -5.15 -5.18
N LYS A 10 1.12 -6.10 -4.96
CA LYS A 10 -0.10 -5.82 -4.21
C LYS A 10 0.23 -5.54 -2.75
N TYR A 11 -0.13 -4.35 -2.28
CA TYR A 11 -0.02 -4.02 -0.86
C TYR A 11 -0.89 -4.96 -0.02
N PRO A 12 -0.36 -5.53 1.08
CA PRO A 12 -1.12 -6.41 1.96
C PRO A 12 -2.43 -5.75 2.43
N ARG A 13 -3.47 -6.57 2.64
CA ARG A 13 -4.69 -6.07 3.28
C ARG A 13 -4.44 -6.01 4.79
N THR A 14 -4.81 -4.90 5.41
CA THR A 14 -4.87 -4.75 6.88
C THR A 14 -6.13 -5.42 7.40
N PRO A 15 -6.05 -6.52 8.15
CA PRO A 15 -7.23 -7.15 8.73
C PRO A 15 -7.82 -6.28 9.84
N HIS A 16 -9.14 -6.32 9.96
CA HIS A 16 -9.89 -5.78 11.08
C HIS A 16 -9.73 -6.69 12.29
N LEU A 17 -9.35 -6.11 13.43
CA LEU A 17 -9.36 -6.80 14.71
C LEU A 17 -10.81 -7.11 15.12
N PHE A 18 -10.99 -8.18 15.89
CA PHE A 18 -12.27 -8.53 16.47
C PHE A 18 -12.86 -7.36 17.26
N GLY A 19 -14.15 -7.08 17.05
CA GLY A 19 -14.85 -5.95 17.65
C GLY A 19 -14.67 -4.60 16.94
N SER A 20 -13.79 -4.51 15.94
CA SER A 20 -13.73 -3.33 15.06
C SER A 20 -14.80 -3.39 13.95
N GLN A 21 -15.19 -2.23 13.43
CA GLN A 21 -16.13 -2.14 12.32
C GLN A 21 -15.39 -2.08 10.98
N GLY A 22 -15.91 -2.82 10.00
CA GLY A 22 -15.47 -2.86 8.61
C GLY A 22 -16.65 -3.19 7.69
N THR A 23 -16.36 -3.45 6.42
CA THR A 23 -17.32 -3.97 5.45
C THR A 23 -17.19 -5.50 5.32
N ASP A 24 -18.21 -6.18 4.81
CA ASP A 24 -18.19 -7.65 4.67
C ASP A 24 -17.03 -8.17 3.78
N ASP A 25 -16.53 -7.34 2.87
CA ASP A 25 -15.40 -7.67 1.98
C ASP A 25 -14.01 -7.52 2.64
N ASP A 26 -13.98 -6.99 3.87
CA ASP A 26 -12.75 -6.80 4.63
C ASP A 26 -12.27 -8.10 5.27
N LYS A 27 -10.94 -8.23 5.40
CA LYS A 27 -10.37 -9.34 6.17
C LYS A 27 -10.63 -9.09 7.64
N HIS A 28 -11.11 -10.11 8.36
CA HIS A 28 -11.35 -10.04 9.78
C HIS A 28 -10.53 -11.09 10.51
N MET A 29 -9.94 -10.69 11.63
CA MET A 29 -9.28 -11.59 12.57
C MET A 29 -10.31 -12.12 13.57
N GLY A 30 -10.13 -13.38 13.98
CA GLY A 30 -10.92 -13.95 15.07
C GLY A 30 -10.60 -13.28 16.41
N GLU A 31 -11.44 -13.49 17.42
CA GLU A 31 -11.24 -12.93 18.76
C GLU A 31 -9.90 -13.37 19.37
N ALA A 32 -9.62 -14.68 19.41
CA ALA A 32 -8.38 -15.21 19.96
C ALA A 32 -7.13 -14.73 19.19
N GLU A 33 -7.22 -14.65 17.86
CA GLU A 33 -6.13 -14.15 17.00
C GLU A 33 -5.86 -12.66 17.27
N SER A 34 -6.91 -11.86 17.42
CA SER A 34 -6.81 -10.43 17.74
C SER A 34 -6.17 -10.21 19.11
N LEU A 35 -6.60 -10.98 20.13
CA LEU A 35 -6.03 -10.90 21.47
C LEU A 35 -4.54 -11.29 21.47
N ALA A 36 -4.17 -12.35 20.76
CA ALA A 36 -2.77 -12.76 20.62
C ALA A 36 -1.93 -11.68 19.91
N PHE A 37 -2.45 -11.08 18.84
CA PHE A 37 -1.79 -10.00 18.11
C PHE A 37 -1.53 -8.76 19.00
N ILE A 38 -2.53 -8.36 19.80
CA ILE A 38 -2.42 -7.21 20.71
C ILE A 38 -1.44 -7.47 21.87
N GLN A 39 -1.32 -8.73 22.33
CA GLN A 39 -0.45 -9.10 23.44
C GLN A 39 1.04 -9.21 23.06
N ASP A 40 1.35 -9.22 21.76
CA ASP A 40 2.72 -9.29 21.27
C ASP A 40 3.51 -8.05 21.71
N GLN A 41 4.63 -8.27 22.40
CA GLN A 41 5.49 -7.19 22.92
C GLN A 41 6.18 -6.40 21.80
N SER A 42 6.21 -6.92 20.58
CA SER A 42 6.72 -6.25 19.39
C SER A 42 5.67 -5.41 18.65
N LEU A 43 4.44 -5.30 19.18
CA LEU A 43 3.37 -4.50 18.58
C LEU A 43 3.80 -3.04 18.42
N ILE A 44 3.65 -2.53 17.19
CA ILE A 44 3.81 -1.13 16.85
C ILE A 44 2.42 -0.57 16.50
N VAL A 45 2.10 0.61 17.04
CA VAL A 45 0.86 1.31 16.74
C VAL A 45 1.19 2.55 15.90
N GLU A 46 0.64 2.59 14.70
CA GLU A 46 0.79 3.69 13.75
C GLU A 46 -0.58 4.33 13.46
N GLU A 47 -0.58 5.60 13.08
CA GLU A 47 -1.81 6.28 12.66
C GLU A 47 -2.32 5.70 11.34
N LYS A 48 -3.61 5.35 11.30
CA LYS A 48 -4.27 5.01 10.04
C LYS A 48 -4.62 6.29 9.29
N ILE A 49 -3.77 6.67 8.34
CA ILE A 49 -4.04 7.79 7.43
C ILE A 49 -5.19 7.42 6.49
N ASP A 50 -6.24 8.24 6.47
CA ASP A 50 -7.34 8.10 5.52
C ASP A 50 -6.98 8.82 4.21
N GLY A 51 -6.54 8.03 3.24
CA GLY A 51 -6.06 8.52 1.96
C GLY A 51 -6.11 7.41 0.91
N THR A 52 -5.17 7.43 -0.02
CA THR A 52 -5.06 6.38 -1.04
C THR A 52 -3.72 5.66 -0.91
N ASN A 53 -3.75 4.33 -1.04
CA ASN A 53 -2.52 3.54 -1.04
C ASN A 53 -1.72 3.85 -2.31
N VAL A 54 -0.46 4.23 -2.11
CA VAL A 54 0.54 4.42 -3.16
C VAL A 54 1.79 3.62 -2.84
N GLY A 55 2.55 3.27 -3.88
CA GLY A 55 3.84 2.60 -3.75
C GLY A 55 4.85 3.15 -4.73
N ILE A 56 6.12 3.12 -4.32
CA ILE A 56 7.28 3.50 -5.13
C ILE A 56 8.23 2.30 -5.16
N HIS A 57 8.67 1.91 -6.34
CA HIS A 57 9.78 0.98 -6.50
C HIS A 57 10.63 1.37 -7.71
N PHE A 58 11.82 0.78 -7.80
CA PHE A 58 12.72 0.95 -8.92
C PHE A 58 12.90 -0.38 -9.64
N SER A 59 12.97 -0.33 -10.96
CA SER A 59 13.34 -1.48 -11.76
C SER A 59 14.82 -1.79 -11.70
N ASP A 60 15.22 -2.94 -12.26
CA ASP A 60 16.62 -3.37 -12.32
C ASP A 60 17.50 -2.38 -13.12
N ASP A 61 16.92 -1.66 -14.08
CA ASP A 61 17.57 -0.57 -14.83
C ASP A 61 17.41 0.82 -14.17
N GLY A 62 16.82 0.87 -12.97
CA GLY A 62 16.69 2.10 -12.17
C GLY A 62 15.52 3.00 -12.56
N GLN A 63 14.56 2.52 -13.36
CA GLN A 63 13.36 3.30 -13.66
C GLN A 63 12.46 3.38 -12.44
N LEU A 64 12.00 4.58 -12.14
CA LEU A 64 11.03 4.81 -11.09
C LEU A 64 9.65 4.34 -11.55
N ILE A 65 9.05 3.44 -10.77
CA ILE A 65 7.71 2.91 -11.00
C ILE A 65 6.80 3.30 -9.84
N LEU A 66 5.69 3.94 -10.19
CA LEU A 66 4.64 4.33 -9.26
C LEU A 66 3.46 3.36 -9.36
N GLN A 67 2.81 3.07 -8.23
CA GLN A 67 1.63 2.22 -8.18
C GLN A 67 0.59 2.74 -7.20
N CYS A 68 -0.68 2.45 -7.48
CA CYS A 68 -1.77 2.55 -6.51
C CYS A 68 -2.12 1.15 -5.98
N ARG A 69 -3.21 1.01 -5.22
CA ARG A 69 -3.61 -0.29 -4.63
C ARG A 69 -3.76 -1.45 -5.62
N GLY A 70 -4.11 -1.17 -6.88
CA GLY A 70 -4.48 -2.20 -7.86
C GLY A 70 -3.69 -2.21 -9.16
N HIS A 71 -2.99 -1.11 -9.49
CA HIS A 71 -2.37 -0.91 -10.80
C HIS A 71 -1.13 -0.03 -10.69
N LEU A 72 -0.31 -0.02 -11.74
CA LEU A 72 0.71 1.01 -11.94
C LEU A 72 0.05 2.36 -12.21
N ILE A 73 0.67 3.43 -11.74
CA ILE A 73 0.23 4.81 -12.00
C ILE A 73 0.87 5.28 -13.29
N THR A 74 0.06 5.58 -14.30
CA THR A 74 0.48 6.10 -15.60
C THR A 74 -0.10 7.48 -15.89
N GLU A 75 0.29 8.08 -17.00
CA GLU A 75 -0.38 9.28 -17.54
C GLU A 75 -1.86 9.00 -17.82
N GLY A 76 -2.70 10.04 -17.71
CA GLY A 76 -4.14 9.95 -17.93
C GLY A 76 -4.96 9.26 -16.83
N MET A 77 -4.33 8.76 -15.77
CA MET A 77 -5.04 8.24 -14.59
C MET A 77 -5.73 9.33 -13.77
N HIS A 78 -6.53 8.91 -12.79
CA HIS A 78 -7.30 9.79 -11.92
C HIS A 78 -6.44 10.94 -11.35
N PRO A 79 -6.89 12.21 -11.41
CA PRO A 79 -6.10 13.38 -11.01
C PRO A 79 -5.60 13.37 -9.56
N GLN A 80 -6.17 12.55 -8.68
CA GLN A 80 -5.69 12.40 -7.30
C GLN A 80 -4.20 12.03 -7.20
N TYR A 81 -3.63 11.44 -8.25
CA TYR A 81 -2.21 11.05 -8.29
C TYR A 81 -1.30 12.14 -8.86
N ASP A 82 -1.83 13.29 -9.28
CA ASP A 82 -1.04 14.35 -9.92
C ASP A 82 0.01 14.93 -8.98
N LEU A 83 -0.35 15.20 -7.73
CA LEU A 83 0.60 15.68 -6.73
C LEU A 83 1.70 14.64 -6.44
N PHE A 84 1.34 13.35 -6.38
CA PHE A 84 2.28 12.27 -6.16
C PHE A 84 3.30 12.14 -7.30
N LYS A 85 2.85 12.29 -8.56
CA LYS A 85 3.74 12.34 -9.73
C LYS A 85 4.70 13.54 -9.68
N GLN A 86 4.26 14.68 -9.15
CA GLN A 86 5.12 15.87 -8.98
C GLN A 86 6.19 15.69 -7.89
N TRP A 87 5.90 14.93 -6.83
CA TRP A 87 6.88 14.63 -5.77
C TRP A 87 8.04 13.77 -6.25
N THR A 88 7.88 13.11 -7.39
CA THR A 88 8.90 12.27 -7.99
C THR A 88 9.51 12.98 -9.20
N PRO A 89 10.59 13.76 -9.01
CA PRO A 89 11.22 14.48 -10.10
C PRO A 89 11.98 13.50 -10.99
N LEU A 90 11.27 12.84 -11.90
CA LEU A 90 11.88 12.37 -13.15
C LEU A 90 12.07 13.60 -14.04
N ASN A 91 13.14 14.35 -13.79
CA ASN A 91 13.69 15.27 -14.78
C ASN A 91 14.29 14.44 -15.93
N GLY A 92 13.48 14.05 -16.93
CA GLY A 92 14.06 13.29 -18.04
C GLY A 92 13.14 12.66 -19.08
N MET A 93 11.87 13.04 -19.20
CA MET A 93 11.08 12.70 -20.40
C MET A 93 10.93 13.95 -21.27
N ASN A 94 11.98 14.23 -22.04
CA ASN A 94 11.90 14.90 -23.34
C ASN A 94 12.28 13.88 -24.41
#